data_AF-A0A8T2FU91-F1
#
_entry.id   AF-A0A8T2FU91-F1
#
_cell.length_a   1.000
_cell.length_b   1.000
_cell.length_c   1.000
_cell.angle_alpha   90.00
_cell.angle_beta   90.00
_cell.angle_gamma   90.00
#
_symmetry.space_group_name_H-M   'P 1'
#
loop_
_entity.id
_entity.type
_entity.pdbx_description
1 polymer ?
#
loop_
_entity_poly.entity_id
_entity_poly.type
_entity_poly.pdbx_seq_one_letter_code
_entity_poly.pdbx_strand_id
1 'polypeptide(L)'
;MKNPRFSFRTKSDADILDDGYRWRKYGQKSVKNSLYPRCTQHMCNVKKQVQRLSKETSIVETTYEGIHNHPCEELMQTLTPLLHQLQFLSKFT
;
A
#
# COMPACT_ATOMS: atom_id res chain seq x y z
N MET A 1 -21.89 -7.22 -1.51
CA MET A 1 -21.23 -6.42 -2.58
C MET A 1 -19.80 -6.90 -2.70
N LYS A 2 -19.27 -7.09 -3.92
CA LYS A 2 -17.86 -7.46 -4.11
C LYS A 2 -16.97 -6.23 -3.85
N ASN A 3 -15.86 -6.40 -3.14
CA ASN A 3 -14.89 -5.33 -2.96
C ASN A 3 -14.34 -4.90 -4.33
N PRO A 4 -14.12 -3.59 -4.56
CA PRO A 4 -13.49 -3.12 -5.79
C PRO A 4 -12.10 -3.74 -5.92
N ARG A 5 -11.77 -4.17 -7.14
CA ARG A 5 -10.49 -4.79 -7.46
C ARG A 5 -9.88 -4.09 -8.67
N PHE A 6 -8.63 -3.69 -8.53
CA PHE A 6 -7.87 -3.00 -9.56
C PHE A 6 -6.52 -3.68 -9.75
N SER A 7 -6.06 -3.79 -11.00
CA SER A 7 -4.75 -4.38 -11.31
C SER A 7 -4.07 -3.65 -12.45
N PHE A 8 -2.75 -3.54 -12.37
CA PHE A 8 -1.91 -2.93 -13.40
C PHE A 8 -0.58 -3.65 -13.52
N ARG A 9 0.12 -3.42 -14.64
CA ARG A 9 1.40 -4.04 -14.97
C ARG A 9 2.47 -2.98 -15.10
N THR A 10 3.65 -3.27 -14.56
CA THR A 10 4.84 -2.42 -14.65
C THR A 10 6.05 -3.24 -15.06
N LYS A 11 7.01 -2.61 -15.75
CA LYS A 11 8.34 -3.20 -15.93
C LYS A 11 9.14 -2.94 -14.66
N SER A 12 9.63 -3.99 -14.00
CA SER A 12 10.38 -3.89 -12.75
C SER A 12 11.21 -5.15 -12.52
N ASP A 13 12.44 -4.99 -12.04
CA ASP A 13 13.30 -6.10 -11.62
C ASP A 13 13.01 -6.55 -10.18
N ALA A 14 12.18 -5.82 -9.45
CA ALA A 14 11.82 -6.09 -8.05
C ALA A 14 10.41 -6.67 -7.91
N ASP A 15 10.22 -7.66 -7.03
CA ASP A 15 8.92 -8.23 -6.65
C ASP A 15 8.22 -7.44 -5.52
N ILE A 16 8.68 -6.21 -5.29
CA ILE A 16 8.14 -5.28 -4.33
C ILE A 16 7.77 -3.98 -5.04
N LEU A 17 6.68 -3.36 -4.59
CA LEU A 17 6.25 -2.04 -5.03
C LEU A 17 6.09 -1.19 -3.77
N ASP A 18 6.85 -0.10 -3.66
CA ASP A 18 6.59 0.91 -2.65
C ASP A 18 5.49 1.86 -3.18
N ASP A 19 4.43 2.03 -2.39
CA ASP A 19 3.26 2.85 -2.71
C ASP A 19 2.88 3.79 -1.57
N GLY A 20 3.78 3.99 -0.60
CA GLY A 20 3.57 4.86 0.55
C GLY A 20 2.59 4.30 1.60
N TYR A 21 2.05 3.09 1.40
CA TYR A 21 1.24 2.39 2.40
C TYR A 21 2.05 1.33 3.13
N ARG A 22 1.73 1.13 4.42
CA ARG A 22 2.30 0.02 5.18
C ARG A 22 1.51 -1.27 4.96
N TRP A 23 2.23 -2.29 4.53
CA TRP A 23 1.74 -3.64 4.33
C TRP A 23 2.32 -4.57 5.41
N ARG A 24 1.55 -5.55 5.89
CA ARG A 24 2.08 -6.57 6.80
C ARG A 24 3.22 -7.33 6.10
N LYS A 25 4.42 -7.29 6.68
CA LYS A 25 5.53 -8.15 6.29
C LYS A 25 5.20 -9.58 6.67
N TYR A 26 4.62 -10.34 5.76
CA TYR A 26 4.69 -11.78 5.86
C TYR A 26 6.04 -12.18 5.30
N GLY A 27 6.87 -12.88 6.10
CA GLY A 27 8.05 -13.54 5.56
C GLY A 27 7.61 -14.42 4.39
N GLN A 28 8.41 -14.47 3.33
CA GLN A 28 8.16 -15.27 2.14
C GLN A 28 8.24 -16.76 2.49
N LYS A 29 7.24 -17.27 3.21
CA LYS A 29 6.99 -18.69 3.39
C LYS A 29 6.01 -19.10 2.30
N SER A 30 6.28 -20.21 1.63
CA SER A 30 5.37 -20.86 0.70
C SER A 30 4.17 -21.43 1.46
N VAL A 31 3.27 -20.57 1.94
CA VAL A 31 2.07 -20.99 2.67
C VAL A 31 0.92 -21.05 1.68
N LYS A 32 0.34 -22.23 1.51
CA LYS A 32 -0.73 -22.55 0.55
C LYS A 32 -2.01 -21.69 0.68
N ASN A 33 -2.17 -20.82 1.68
CA ASN A 33 -3.49 -20.26 2.00
C ASN A 33 -3.58 -18.78 2.47
N SER A 34 -2.61 -17.91 2.15
CA SER A 34 -2.89 -16.46 2.19
C SER A 34 -1.93 -15.67 1.29
N LEU A 35 -2.36 -15.39 0.06
CA LEU A 35 -1.54 -14.80 -1.02
C LEU A 35 -1.46 -13.26 -1.01
N TYR A 36 -2.01 -12.60 0.01
CA TYR A 36 -2.24 -11.15 -0.05
C TYR A 36 -1.79 -10.43 1.23
N PRO A 37 -0.67 -9.68 1.20
CA PRO A 37 -0.39 -8.65 2.19
C PRO A 37 -1.62 -7.76 2.43
N ARG A 38 -1.94 -7.53 3.71
CA ARG A 38 -3.00 -6.60 4.13
C ARG A 38 -2.38 -5.31 4.63
N CYS A 39 -3.07 -4.19 4.42
CA CYS A 39 -2.70 -2.93 5.03
C CYS A 39 -2.63 -3.08 6.57
N THR A 40 -1.66 -2.43 7.21
CA THR A 40 -1.47 -2.49 8.67
C THR A 40 -2.34 -1.49 9.44
N GLN A 41 -2.94 -0.53 8.74
CA GLN A 41 -3.69 0.55 9.37
C GLN A 41 -5.01 0.05 9.97
N HIS A 42 -5.42 0.68 11.07
CA HIS A 42 -6.60 0.28 11.83
C HIS A 42 -7.86 0.33 10.96
N MET A 43 -8.70 -0.70 11.01
CA MET A 43 -9.93 -0.84 10.21
C MET A 43 -9.74 -0.81 8.69
N CYS A 44 -8.50 -0.84 8.18
CA CYS A 44 -8.25 -0.94 6.75
C CYS A 44 -8.21 -2.41 6.31
N ASN A 45 -9.05 -2.75 5.34
CA ASN A 45 -9.15 -4.12 4.81
C ASN A 45 -8.53 -4.27 3.42
N VAL A 46 -7.77 -3.28 2.95
CA VAL A 46 -7.14 -3.33 1.63
C VAL A 46 -6.10 -4.44 1.58
N LYS A 47 -6.12 -5.18 0.48
CA LYS A 47 -5.16 -6.23 0.16
C LYS A 47 -4.35 -5.83 -1.07
N LYS A 48 -3.08 -6.22 -1.08
CA LYS A 48 -2.18 -6.05 -2.22
C LYS A 48 -1.54 -7.38 -2.59
N GLN A 49 -1.40 -7.63 -3.88
CA GLN A 49 -0.62 -8.73 -4.43
C GLN A 49 0.37 -8.17 -5.45
N VAL A 50 1.61 -8.60 -5.36
CA VAL A 50 2.65 -8.30 -6.36
C VAL A 50 3.10 -9.65 -6.90
N GLN A 51 2.97 -9.86 -8.21
CA GLN A 51 3.28 -11.13 -8.85
C GLN A 51 4.04 -10.89 -10.16
N ARG A 52 5.22 -11.49 -10.29
CA ARG A 52 5.96 -11.55 -11.55
C ARG A 52 5.28 -12.48 -12.53
N LEU A 53 5.16 -12.06 -13.79
CA LEU A 53 4.60 -12.92 -14.83
C LEU A 53 5.60 -14.02 -15.19
N SER A 54 5.12 -15.27 -15.26
CA SER A 54 5.98 -16.42 -15.57
C SER A 54 6.51 -16.40 -17.00
N LYS A 55 5.75 -15.83 -17.94
CA LYS A 55 6.11 -15.73 -19.36
C LYS A 55 6.98 -14.52 -19.68
N GLU A 56 6.85 -13.45 -18.90
CA GLU A 56 7.52 -12.17 -19.13
C GLU A 56 8.11 -11.71 -17.80
N THR A 57 9.29 -12.21 -17.47
CA THR A 57 9.91 -11.97 -16.17
C THR A 57 10.25 -10.51 -15.93
N SER A 58 10.31 -9.65 -16.94
CA SER A 58 10.46 -8.20 -16.75
C SER A 58 9.20 -7.50 -16.25
N ILE A 59 8.04 -8.17 -16.28
CA ILE A 59 6.74 -7.59 -15.94
C ILE A 59 6.26 -8.09 -14.59
N VAL A 60 5.83 -7.14 -13.77
CA VAL A 60 5.19 -7.38 -12.47
C VAL A 60 3.76 -6.86 -12.53
N GLU A 61 2.80 -7.74 -12.20
CA GLU A 61 1.40 -7.40 -12.04
C GLU A 61 1.13 -7.09 -10.56
N THR A 62 0.59 -5.90 -10.30
CA THR A 62 0.14 -5.51 -8.96
C THR A 62 -1.38 -5.46 -8.93
N THR A 63 -1.98 -6.14 -7.95
CA THR A 63 -3.43 -6.17 -7.74
C THR A 63 -3.79 -5.61 -6.36
N TYR A 64 -4.77 -4.72 -6.31
CA TYR A 64 -5.38 -4.18 -5.10
C TYR A 64 -6.83 -4.66 -4.98
N GLU A 65 -7.24 -5.01 -3.76
CA GLU A 65 -8.64 -5.31 -3.42
C GLU A 65 -9.08 -4.43 -2.24
N GLY A 66 -10.12 -3.62 -2.43
CA GLY A 66 -10.63 -2.65 -1.46
C GLY A 66 -10.19 -1.22 -1.74
N ILE A 67 -10.61 -0.30 -0.87
CA ILE A 67 -10.25 1.13 -0.91
C ILE A 67 -9.69 1.52 0.46
N HIS A 68 -8.60 2.29 0.47
CA HIS A 68 -8.04 2.83 1.71
C HIS A 68 -8.98 3.89 2.29
N ASN A 69 -9.21 3.80 3.59
CA ASN A 69 -10.00 4.76 4.39
C ASN A 69 -9.11 5.67 5.24
N HIS A 70 -7.84 5.79 4.87
CA HIS A 70 -6.84 6.60 5.53
C HIS A 70 -5.85 7.14 4.47
N PRO A 71 -5.19 8.28 4.73
CA PRO A 71 -4.12 8.77 3.87
C PRO A 71 -2.95 7.78 3.84
N CYS A 72 -2.11 7.87 2.80
CA CYS A 72 -0.84 7.13 2.80
C CYS A 72 0.08 7.66 3.90
N GLU A 73 0.94 6.78 4.40
CA GLU A 73 1.69 7.06 5.62
C GLU A 73 2.81 8.07 5.37
N GLU A 74 3.46 7.96 4.22
CA GLU A 74 4.50 8.91 3.79
C GLU A 74 3.95 10.34 3.68
N LEU A 75 2.72 10.51 3.18
CA LEU A 75 2.03 11.79 3.15
C LEU A 75 1.78 12.33 4.56
N MET A 76 1.36 11.47 5.50
CA MET A 76 1.19 11.90 6.88
C MET A 76 2.52 12.27 7.54
N GLN A 77 3.58 11.51 7.29
CA GLN A 77 4.91 11.79 7.86
C GLN A 77 5.45 13.16 7.39
N THR A 78 5.20 13.52 6.13
CA THR A 78 5.65 14.80 5.55
C THR A 78 4.78 15.98 5.98
N LEU A 79 3.46 15.82 6.05
CA LEU A 79 2.53 16.93 6.32
C LEU A 79 2.31 17.22 7.81
N THR A 80 2.46 16.24 8.70
CA THR A 80 2.17 16.42 10.13
C THR A 80 2.97 17.56 10.77
N PRO A 81 4.29 17.70 10.54
CA PRO A 81 5.06 18.81 11.12
C PRO A 81 4.58 20.19 10.65
N LEU A 82 4.26 20.31 9.36
CA LEU A 82 3.76 21.55 8.77
C LEU A 82 2.38 21.93 9.33
N LEU A 83 1.49 20.95 9.47
CA LEU A 83 0.18 21.17 10.08
C LEU A 83 0.31 21.63 11.54
N HIS A 84 1.22 21.04 12.32
CA HIS A 84 1.48 21.48 13.69
C HIS A 84 2.00 22.93 13.74
N GLN A 85 2.86 23.33 12.81
CA GLN A 85 3.33 24.71 12.73
C GLN A 85 2.20 25.68 12.40
N LEU A 86 1.34 25.36 11.43
CA LEU A 86 0.19 26.20 11.08
C LEU A 86 -0.80 26.33 12.24
N GLN A 87 -1.09 25.22 12.94
CA GLN A 87 -1.94 25.21 14.14
C GLN A 87 -1.32 25.99 15.31
N PHE A 88 0.00 26.02 15.42
CA PHE A 88 0.68 26.84 16.40
C PHE A 88 0.54 28.32 16.05
N LEU A 89 0.82 28.69 14.79
CA LEU A 89 0.73 30.08 14.31
C LEU A 89 -0.69 30.64 14.41
N SER A 90 -1.72 29.81 14.18
CA SER A 90 -3.12 30.23 14.33
C SER A 90 -3.54 30.54 15.76
N LYS A 91 -2.74 30.19 16.78
CA LYS A 91 -3.01 30.56 18.18
C LYS A 91 -2.57 31.99 18.51
N PHE A 92 -1.82 32.63 17.61
CA PHE A 92 -1.30 33.99 17.78
C PHE A 92 -1.97 35.01 16.85
N THR A 93 -3.00 34.58 16.12
CA THR A 93 -3.85 35.39 15.26
C THR A 93 -5.26 35.49 15.81
#